data_AF-A0A956RDU5-F1
#
_entry.id   AF-A0A956RDU5-F1
#
_cell.length_a   1.000
_cell.length_b   1.000
_cell.length_c   1.000
_cell.angle_alpha   90.00
_cell.angle_beta   90.00
_cell.angle_gamma   90.00
#
_symmetry.space_group_name_H-M   'P 1'
#
loop_
_entity.id
_entity.type
_entity.pdbx_description
1 polymer ?
#
loop_
_entity_poly.entity_id
_entity_poly.type
_entity_poly.pdbx_seq_one_letter_code
_entity_poly.pdbx_strand_id
1 'polypeptide(L)'
;AIRCALRELAERDPATRQRVRLQADDPEHEDRCALLVDGRCAVYGARPMICRTHGLPILTEAEDDEHGTRVDHCPLNFQTGAPPPASVLRLSVVNQPLALLARLWDGGQRVALASLARAPDRSATEPTESVEKTLDGRHRRE
;
A
#
# COMPACT_ATOMS: atom_id res chain seq x y z
N ALA A 1 3.53 -7.98 8.07
CA ALA A 1 4.09 -6.71 8.56
C ALA A 1 3.01 -5.71 8.98
N ILE A 2 2.28 -5.06 8.06
CA ILE A 2 1.31 -3.99 8.42
C ILE A 2 0.20 -4.46 9.37
N ARG A 3 -0.39 -5.65 9.15
CA ARG A 3 -1.40 -6.22 10.08
C ARG A 3 -0.86 -6.39 11.51
N CYS A 4 0.37 -6.88 11.65
CA CYS A 4 1.01 -7.01 12.96
C CYS A 4 1.21 -5.64 13.60
N ALA A 5 1.71 -4.66 12.85
CA ALA A 5 1.90 -3.31 13.35
C ALA A 5 0.59 -2.62 13.76
N LEU A 6 -0.53 -2.89 13.08
CA LEU A 6 -1.85 -2.40 13.48
C LEU A 6 -2.34 -3.05 14.78
N ARG A 7 -2.05 -4.34 14.99
CA ARG A 7 -2.33 -5.03 16.26
C ARG A 7 -1.48 -4.49 17.41
N GLU A 8 -0.17 -4.37 17.19
CA GLU A 8 0.75 -3.76 18.16
C GLU A 8 0.35 -2.31 18.49
N LEU A 9 -0.12 -1.55 17.50
CA LEU A 9 -0.68 -0.22 17.72
C LEU A 9 -1.94 -0.26 18.58
N ALA A 10 -2.83 -1.22 18.37
CA ALA A 10 -4.04 -1.38 19.19
C ALA A 10 -3.71 -1.63 20.67
N GLU A 11 -2.63 -2.38 20.94
CA GLU A 11 -2.17 -2.67 22.31
C GLU A 11 -1.45 -1.48 22.94
N ARG A 12 -0.57 -0.81 22.19
CA ARG A 12 0.30 0.26 22.70
C ARG A 12 -0.39 1.63 22.75
N ASP A 13 -1.24 1.93 21.78
CA ASP A 13 -1.94 3.21 21.62
C ASP A 13 -3.33 3.00 20.97
N PRO A 14 -4.32 2.55 21.77
CA PRO A 14 -5.66 2.28 21.28
C PRO A 14 -6.38 3.54 20.77
N ALA A 15 -6.04 4.72 21.28
CA ALA A 15 -6.63 5.98 20.83
C ALA A 15 -6.23 6.29 19.39
N THR A 16 -4.94 6.18 19.06
CA THR A 16 -4.46 6.32 17.67
C THR A 16 -5.04 5.24 16.76
N ARG A 17 -5.13 3.98 17.24
CA ARG A 17 -5.76 2.91 16.47
C ARG A 17 -7.22 3.19 16.13
N GLN A 18 -7.97 3.76 17.08
CA GLN A 18 -9.37 4.14 16.87
C GLN A 18 -9.50 5.28 15.85
N ARG A 19 -8.63 6.29 15.92
CA ARG A 19 -8.59 7.37 14.91
C ARG A 19 -8.36 6.82 13.51
N VAL A 20 -7.44 5.87 13.34
CA VAL A 20 -7.20 5.19 12.06
C VAL A 20 -8.48 4.53 11.51
N ARG A 21 -9.32 3.93 12.38
CA ARG A 21 -10.59 3.34 11.95
C ARG A 21 -11.58 4.41 11.50
N LEU A 22 -11.78 5.41 12.34
CA LEU A 22 -12.71 6.51 12.06
C LEU A 22 -12.36 7.21 10.75
N GLN A 23 -11.08 7.52 10.54
CA GLN A 23 -10.58 8.11 9.29
C GLN A 23 -10.80 7.20 8.07
N ALA A 24 -10.83 5.88 8.23
CA ALA A 24 -11.06 4.97 7.12
C ALA A 24 -12.52 4.93 6.69
N ASP A 25 -13.45 5.29 7.58
CA ASP A 25 -14.89 5.30 7.32
C ASP A 25 -15.43 6.72 7.06
N ASP A 26 -14.59 7.73 7.20
CA ASP A 26 -14.92 9.13 6.99
C ASP A 26 -14.77 9.53 5.51
N PRO A 27 -15.88 9.92 4.83
CA PRO A 27 -15.83 10.42 3.45
C PRO A 27 -14.94 11.66 3.29
N GLU A 28 -14.82 12.52 4.31
CA GLU A 28 -13.94 13.69 4.26
C GLU A 28 -12.45 13.31 4.26
N HIS A 29 -12.14 12.04 4.50
CA HIS A 29 -10.79 11.49 4.49
C HIS A 29 -10.55 10.51 3.32
N GLU A 30 -11.46 10.41 2.35
CA GLU A 30 -11.33 9.48 1.21
C GLU A 30 -10.08 9.76 0.35
N ASP A 31 -9.70 11.03 0.21
CA ASP A 31 -8.51 11.49 -0.52
C ASP A 31 -7.20 11.34 0.27
N ARG A 32 -7.28 10.88 1.53
CA ARG A 32 -6.13 10.77 2.43
C ARG A 32 -5.94 9.33 2.92
N CYS A 33 -4.69 8.98 3.20
CA CYS A 33 -4.41 7.69 3.80
C CYS A 33 -4.93 7.66 5.25
N ALA A 34 -5.88 6.78 5.56
CA ALA A 34 -6.41 6.59 6.92
C ALA A 34 -5.34 6.22 7.99
N LEU A 35 -4.17 5.74 7.57
CA LEU A 35 -3.04 5.46 8.46
C LEU A 35 -2.24 6.72 8.84
N LEU A 36 -2.58 7.89 8.27
CA LEU A 36 -1.95 9.16 8.54
C LEU A 36 -2.67 9.86 9.69
N VAL A 37 -2.07 9.86 10.86
CA VAL A 37 -2.60 10.48 12.08
C VAL A 37 -1.68 11.65 12.44
N ASP A 38 -2.23 12.86 12.52
CA ASP A 38 -1.47 14.11 12.74
C ASP A 38 -0.30 14.30 11.76
N GLY A 39 -0.53 13.97 10.49
CA GLY A 39 0.49 14.06 9.44
C GLY A 39 1.59 12.99 9.53
N ARG A 40 1.49 12.01 10.43
CA ARG A 40 2.46 10.92 10.60
C ARG A 40 1.81 9.57 10.36
N CYS A 41 2.52 8.66 9.70
CA CYS A 41 1.99 7.32 9.50
C CYS A 41 2.07 6.52 10.81
N ALA A 42 0.94 6.05 11.32
CA ALA A 42 0.84 5.30 12.58
C ALA A 42 1.59 3.95 12.56
N VAL A 43 1.89 3.43 11.36
CA VAL A 43 2.63 2.17 11.15
C VAL A 43 3.87 2.35 10.26
N TYR A 44 4.49 3.53 10.32
CA TYR A 44 5.64 3.88 9.46
C TYR A 44 6.75 2.82 9.43
N GLY A 45 7.09 2.26 10.61
CA GLY A 45 8.12 1.23 10.77
C GLY A 45 7.80 -0.12 10.12
N ALA A 46 6.54 -0.37 9.74
CA ALA A 46 6.13 -1.57 8.99
C ALA A 46 5.90 -1.30 7.50
N ARG A 47 6.00 -0.04 7.04
CA ARG A 47 5.87 0.28 5.61
C ARG A 47 7.04 -0.31 4.83
N PRO A 48 6.82 -0.85 3.61
CA PRO A 48 7.91 -1.28 2.75
C PRO A 48 8.82 -0.09 2.37
N MET A 49 10.06 -0.38 1.98
CA MET A 49 11.07 0.65 1.66
C MET A 49 10.57 1.69 0.65
N ILE A 50 9.87 1.25 -0.41
CA ILE A 50 9.30 2.14 -1.44
C ILE A 50 8.29 3.15 -0.87
N CYS A 51 7.61 2.79 0.21
CA CYS A 51 6.69 3.67 0.90
C CYS A 51 7.40 4.63 1.87
N ARG A 52 8.67 4.38 2.23
CA ARG A 52 9.50 5.28 3.05
C ARG A 52 10.28 6.28 2.19
N THR A 53 10.39 6.03 0.89
CA THR A 53 10.99 6.95 -0.09
C THR A 53 9.99 7.95 -0.66
N HIS A 54 8.83 8.17 -0.02
CA HIS A 54 7.91 9.25 -0.43
C HIS A 54 8.65 10.59 -0.35
N GLY A 55 8.63 11.34 -1.46
CA GLY A 55 9.37 12.61 -1.60
C GLY A 55 10.71 12.50 -2.32
N LEU A 56 11.19 11.28 -2.61
CA LEU A 56 12.30 11.07 -3.54
C LEU A 56 11.84 11.41 -4.96
N PRO A 57 12.69 12.04 -5.79
CA PRO A 57 12.43 12.17 -7.22
C PRO A 57 12.26 10.81 -7.88
N ILE A 58 11.15 10.63 -8.60
CA ILE A 58 10.84 9.39 -9.31
C ILE A 58 10.64 9.66 -10.80
N LEU A 59 11.18 8.79 -11.65
CA LEU A 59 10.90 8.77 -13.08
C LEU A 59 9.77 7.75 -13.34
N THR A 60 8.64 8.24 -13.85
CA THR A 60 7.51 7.42 -14.31
C THR A 60 7.37 7.53 -15.83
N GLU A 61 6.72 6.54 -16.42
CA GLU A 61 6.24 6.64 -17.80
C GLU A 61 5.03 7.58 -17.80
N ALA A 62 4.93 8.47 -18.80
CA ALA A 62 3.80 9.36 -18.95
C ALA A 62 2.65 8.60 -19.61
N GLU A 63 1.43 8.74 -19.08
CA GLU A 63 0.25 8.04 -19.61
C GLU A 63 -0.26 8.67 -20.92
N ASP A 64 0.07 9.94 -21.18
CA ASP A 64 -0.49 10.74 -22.28
C ASP A 64 0.46 10.98 -23.46
N ASP A 65 1.75 10.64 -23.33
CA ASP A 65 2.76 10.86 -24.37
C ASP A 65 3.33 9.51 -24.82
N GLU A 66 3.17 9.18 -26.10
CA GLU A 66 3.55 7.91 -26.74
C GLU A 66 5.04 7.50 -26.49
N HIS A 67 5.88 8.43 -26.01
CA HIS A 67 7.29 8.22 -25.64
C HIS A 67 7.75 9.06 -24.42
N GLY A 68 6.85 9.64 -23.63
CA GLY A 68 7.22 10.59 -22.57
C GLY A 68 7.59 9.91 -21.24
N THR A 69 8.70 10.32 -20.63
CA THR A 69 8.99 10.03 -19.21
C THR A 69 8.78 11.29 -18.38
N ARG A 70 8.15 11.18 -17.22
CA ARG A 70 7.90 12.29 -16.29
C ARG A 70 8.70 12.10 -15.00
N VAL A 71 9.34 13.17 -14.53
CA VAL A 71 9.94 13.20 -13.19
C VAL A 71 8.95 13.82 -12.21
N ASP A 72 8.46 13.03 -11.24
CA ASP A 72 7.66 13.53 -10.12
C ASP A 72 8.54 13.71 -8.87
N HIS A 73 8.35 14.82 -8.16
CA HIS A 73 9.11 15.14 -6.95
C HIS A 73 8.35 16.15 -6.09
N CYS A 74 8.65 16.17 -4.79
CA CYS A 74 8.08 17.19 -3.91
C CYS A 74 8.68 18.57 -4.23
N PRO A 75 7.85 19.60 -4.53
CA PRO A 75 8.36 20.93 -4.86
C PRO A 75 9.10 21.59 -3.68
N LEU A 76 8.82 21.18 -2.44
CA LEU A 76 9.50 21.70 -1.25
C LEU A 76 10.96 21.24 -1.15
N ASN A 77 11.31 20.11 -1.77
CA ASN A 77 12.66 19.53 -1.73
C ASN A 77 13.60 20.17 -2.77
N PHE A 78 13.05 20.83 -3.79
CA PHE A 78 13.79 21.26 -4.98
C PHE A 78 13.39 22.68 -5.40
N GLN A 79 13.64 23.64 -4.52
CA GLN A 79 13.21 25.04 -4.70
C GLN A 79 14.09 25.83 -5.69
N THR A 80 15.33 25.39 -5.91
CA THR A 80 16.34 26.12 -6.70
C THR A 80 16.70 25.45 -8.03
N GLY A 81 15.94 24.43 -8.44
CA GLY A 81 16.18 23.71 -9.69
C GLY A 81 15.66 22.28 -9.65
N ALA A 82 15.69 21.60 -10.80
CA ALA A 82 15.24 20.21 -10.89
C ALA A 82 16.14 19.25 -10.09
N PRO A 83 15.61 18.08 -9.67
CA PRO A 83 16.43 17.07 -9.03
C PRO A 83 17.62 16.61 -9.89
N PRO A 84 18.82 16.41 -9.32
CA PRO A 84 19.95 15.86 -10.05
C PRO A 84 19.62 14.48 -10.65
N PRO A 85 20.01 14.15 -11.89
CA PRO A 85 19.65 12.87 -12.53
C PRO A 85 20.04 11.63 -11.72
N ALA A 86 21.19 11.67 -11.04
CA ALA A 86 21.66 10.57 -10.19
C ALA A 86 20.79 10.35 -8.93
N SER A 87 19.95 11.32 -8.56
CA SER A 87 19.00 11.22 -7.43
C SER A 87 17.60 10.77 -7.85
N VAL A 88 17.37 10.56 -9.16
CA VAL A 88 16.06 10.18 -9.69
C VAL A 88 15.93 8.66 -9.74
N LEU A 89 14.96 8.13 -8.99
CA LEU A 89 14.67 6.71 -8.96
C LEU A 89 13.79 6.31 -10.14
N ARG A 90 14.25 5.39 -10.98
CA ARG A 90 13.43 4.83 -12.07
C ARG A 90 12.42 3.84 -11.50
N LEU A 91 11.15 4.24 -11.45
CA LEU A 91 10.13 3.48 -10.75
C LEU A 91 9.86 2.11 -11.41
N SER A 92 9.87 2.05 -12.74
CA SER A 92 9.66 0.80 -13.50
C SER A 92 10.76 -0.24 -13.21
N VAL A 93 12.03 0.20 -13.13
CA VAL A 93 13.19 -0.66 -12.83
C VAL A 93 13.09 -1.26 -11.43
N VAL A 94 12.60 -0.51 -10.44
CA VAL A 94 12.42 -1.01 -9.07
C VAL A 94 11.18 -1.89 -8.95
N ASN A 95 10.08 -1.51 -9.60
CA ASN A 95 8.80 -2.21 -9.47
C ASN A 95 8.79 -3.57 -10.16
N GLN A 96 9.50 -3.76 -11.28
CA GLN A 96 9.57 -5.03 -12.00
C GLN A 96 10.03 -6.21 -11.13
N PRO A 97 11.21 -6.17 -10.48
CA PRO A 97 11.65 -7.26 -9.61
C PRO A 97 10.75 -7.45 -8.40
N LEU A 98 10.23 -6.35 -7.81
CA LEU A 98 9.27 -6.43 -6.70
C LEU A 98 7.97 -7.12 -7.09
N ALA A 99 7.45 -6.86 -8.30
CA ALA A 99 6.25 -7.50 -8.81
C ALA A 99 6.46 -9.01 -9.07
N LEU A 100 7.65 -9.41 -9.53
CA LEU A 100 8.01 -10.82 -9.65
C LEU A 100 8.07 -11.51 -8.29
N LEU A 101 8.77 -10.91 -7.32
CA LEU A 101 8.87 -11.46 -5.96
C LEU A 101 7.49 -11.59 -5.30
N ALA A 102 6.62 -10.57 -5.47
CA ALA A 102 5.26 -10.62 -4.95
C ALA A 102 4.45 -11.79 -5.54
N ARG A 103 4.60 -12.05 -6.84
CA ARG A 103 3.96 -13.20 -7.50
C ARG A 103 4.46 -14.54 -6.98
N LEU A 104 5.77 -14.65 -6.73
CA LEU A 104 6.37 -15.87 -6.19
C LEU A 104 5.99 -16.14 -4.73
N TRP A 105 5.77 -15.08 -3.94
CA TRP A 105 5.53 -15.22 -2.49
C TRP A 105 4.06 -15.45 -2.12
N ASP A 106 3.13 -14.75 -2.76
CA ASP A 106 1.69 -14.79 -2.39
C ASP A 106 0.78 -14.53 -3.61
N GLY A 107 1.21 -14.97 -4.80
CA GLY A 107 0.45 -14.79 -6.04
C GLY A 107 0.26 -13.32 -6.48
N GLY A 108 0.91 -12.37 -5.81
CA GLY A 108 0.77 -10.94 -6.07
C GLY A 108 -0.54 -10.33 -5.55
N GLN A 109 -1.18 -10.95 -4.55
CA GLN A 109 -2.39 -10.36 -3.94
C GLN A 109 -2.10 -8.95 -3.40
N ARG A 110 -2.83 -7.97 -3.92
CA ARG A 110 -2.80 -6.60 -3.42
C ARG A 110 -3.90 -6.42 -2.39
N VAL A 111 -3.59 -5.72 -1.31
CA VAL A 111 -4.55 -5.38 -0.27
C VAL A 111 -4.63 -3.86 -0.18
N ALA A 112 -5.85 -3.34 -0.22
CA ALA A 112 -6.08 -1.92 0.00
C ALA A 112 -5.76 -1.56 1.46
N LEU A 113 -4.94 -0.53 1.66
CA LEU A 113 -4.56 -0.08 3.00
C LEU A 113 -5.78 0.39 3.81
N ALA A 114 -6.78 0.99 3.16
CA ALA A 114 -8.05 1.34 3.80
C ALA A 114 -8.77 0.12 4.37
N SER A 115 -8.79 -1.01 3.65
CA SER A 115 -9.37 -2.26 4.16
C SER A 115 -8.63 -2.77 5.40
N LEU A 116 -7.30 -2.61 5.46
CA LEU A 116 -6.52 -2.97 6.66
C LEU A 116 -6.82 -2.03 7.83
N ALA A 117 -7.05 -0.74 7.56
CA ALA A 117 -7.41 0.23 8.60
C ALA A 117 -8.76 -0.13 9.26
N ARG A 118 -9.75 -0.56 8.46
CA ARG A 118 -11.07 -1.02 8.93
C ARG A 118 -11.06 -2.38 9.61
N ALA A 119 -10.10 -3.23 9.26
CA ALA A 119 -10.07 -4.61 9.74
C ALA A 119 -10.06 -4.68 11.28
N PRO A 120 -10.74 -5.68 11.87
CA PRO A 120 -10.68 -5.92 13.31
C PRO A 120 -9.26 -6.36 13.72
N ASP A 121 -8.86 -6.03 14.95
CA ASP A 121 -7.57 -6.45 15.51
C ASP A 121 -7.67 -7.89 16.04
N ARG A 122 -8.10 -8.86 15.22
CA ARG A 122 -8.16 -10.27 15.64
C ARG A 122 -6.76 -10.85 15.80
N SER A 123 -6.57 -11.70 16.82
CA SER A 123 -5.36 -12.49 17.03
C SER A 123 -5.21 -13.58 15.96
N ALA A 124 -3.98 -14.02 15.71
CA ALA A 124 -3.61 -14.94 14.63
C ALA A 124 -4.02 -16.41 14.85
N THR A 125 -5.22 -16.66 15.35
CA THR A 125 -5.73 -18.02 15.60
C THR A 125 -7.16 -18.18 15.11
N GLU A 126 -7.37 -18.05 13.80
CA GLU A 126 -8.46 -18.76 13.12
C GLU A 126 -7.89 -19.30 11.79
N PRO A 127 -7.95 -20.63 11.54
CA PRO A 127 -7.51 -21.20 10.27
C PRO A 127 -8.37 -20.62 9.14
N THR A 128 -7.72 -20.29 8.02
CA THR A 128 -8.41 -19.99 6.76
C THR A 128 -9.32 -21.16 6.40
N GLU A 129 -10.64 -20.96 6.52
CA GLU A 129 -11.63 -21.86 5.95
C GLU A 129 -11.31 -22.04 4.47
N SER A 130 -11.01 -23.29 4.13
CA SER A 130 -10.80 -23.72 2.76
C SER A 130 -12.12 -23.52 2.03
N VAL A 131 -12.11 -22.68 1.00
CA VAL A 131 -13.22 -22.58 0.05
C VAL A 131 -13.38 -23.95 -0.61
N GLU A 132 -14.36 -24.72 -0.13
CA GLU A 132 -14.81 -25.94 -0.78
C GLU A 132 -15.28 -25.58 -2.20
N LYS A 133 -14.47 -25.95 -3.20
CA LYS A 133 -14.92 -26.07 -4.58
C LYS A 133 -15.84 -27.28 -4.67
N THR A 134 -17.13 -27.07 -4.45
CA THR A 134 -18.18 -27.95 -4.96
C THR A 134 -18.20 -27.85 -6.48
N LEU A 135 -17.42 -28.69 -7.16
CA LEU A 135 -17.60 -29.02 -8.57
C LEU A 135 -18.81 -29.97 -8.67
N ASP A 136 -20.03 -29.41 -8.62
CA ASP A 136 -21.24 -30.15 -8.98
C ASP A 136 -21.29 -30.29 -10.50
N GLY A 137 -21.02 -31.50 -10.97
CA GLY A 137 -21.05 -31.87 -12.37
C GLY A 137 -22.47 -31.81 -12.92
N ARG A 138 -22.70 -30.93 -13.90
CA ARG A 138 -23.87 -30.99 -14.79
C ARG A 138 -23.49 -30.45 -16.18
N HIS A 139 -22.97 -31.33 -17.03
CA HIS A 139 -23.10 -31.21 -18.48
C HIS A 139 -23.74 -32.49 -19.01
N ARG A 140 -25.01 -32.34 -19.40
CA ARG A 140 -25.80 -33.32 -20.15
C ARG A 140 -26.33 -32.58 -21.38
N ARG A 141 -26.31 -33.30 -22.52
CA ARG A 141 -26.76 -32.94 -23.89
C ARG A 141 -25.62 -32.31 -24.70
N GLU A 142 -25.20 -32.86 -25.83
CA GLU A 142 -25.94 -33.58 -26.89
C GLU A 142 -25.31 -34.93 -27.27
#